data_AF-A0A8J8FZV1-F1
#
_entry.id   AF-A0A8J8FZV1-F1
#
_cell.length_a   1.000
_cell.length_b   1.000
_cell.length_c   1.000
_cell.angle_alpha   90.00
_cell.angle_beta   90.00
_cell.angle_gamma   90.00
#
_symmetry.space_group_name_H-M   'P 1'
#
loop_
_entity.id
_entity.type
_entity.pdbx_description
1 polymer ?
#
loop_
_entity_poly.entity_id
_entity_poly.type
_entity_poly.pdbx_seq_one_letter_code
_entity_poly.pdbx_strand_id
1 'polypeptide(L)'
;MVFNPYDSDDSNDDPRKAKLREQAQKEFINQLQQRIAVQSAKIEELNADIQKINVVITEKDQELANYSNRVEEERMFFEKDKKARSDREHELQKTVQQLELEIEKLKQATPAPVQSIAESIESTPQVEPIISDKTNDIIAKLMAYFKKPTNDAFVLSLRDLIEYSGKEGTIDQKILGLLLKAEKPLSEEHIIQQLILDPNQINRAIFRLLQKENIKKVGQGYVVSSSDFAEMTDVTQDWKSLPPEQIYENLLSVVYVGSDREDLVTSFTKARDALMENGALTTLKTHEISQLIERIKKYPLESQELVDIIQKWKSS
;
A
#
# COMPACT_ATOMS: atom_id res chain seq x y z
N MET A 1 60.26 -26.67 39.53
CA MET A 1 60.71 -27.78 38.67
C MET A 1 59.54 -28.16 37.78
N VAL A 2 59.70 -27.99 36.47
CA VAL A 2 58.68 -28.25 35.45
C VAL A 2 58.76 -29.74 35.09
N PHE A 3 57.63 -30.44 35.12
CA PHE A 3 57.53 -31.87 34.82
C PHE A 3 57.74 -32.08 33.31
N ASN A 4 58.83 -32.74 32.92
CA ASN A 4 59.16 -33.01 31.52
C ASN A 4 58.71 -34.45 31.18
N PRO A 5 57.74 -34.67 30.26
CA PRO A 5 57.12 -35.98 30.04
C PRO A 5 57.93 -36.92 29.14
N TYR A 6 59.19 -36.59 28.82
CA TYR A 6 60.05 -37.36 27.92
C TYR A 6 61.38 -37.82 28.55
N ASP A 7 61.51 -37.81 29.87
CA ASP A 7 62.63 -38.51 30.51
C ASP A 7 62.41 -40.02 30.40
N SER A 8 63.04 -40.57 29.37
CA SER A 8 63.23 -41.99 29.11
C SER A 8 64.24 -42.56 30.09
N ASP A 9 63.76 -43.08 31.21
CA ASP A 9 64.48 -44.07 32.00
C ASP A 9 63.72 -45.41 31.93
N ASP A 10 64.29 -46.31 31.14
CA ASP A 10 63.95 -47.73 31.07
C ASP A 10 64.16 -48.38 32.44
N SER A 11 63.08 -48.66 33.17
CA SER A 11 63.04 -49.83 34.07
C SER A 11 61.59 -50.18 34.45
N ASN A 12 61.17 -51.36 33.99
CA ASN A 12 59.91 -52.06 34.28
C ASN A 12 58.63 -51.26 33.98
N ASP A 13 57.93 -51.71 32.95
CA ASP A 13 56.53 -51.41 32.69
C ASP A 13 55.70 -51.67 33.96
N ASP A 14 55.48 -50.63 34.76
CA ASP A 14 54.67 -50.71 35.97
C ASP A 14 53.23 -50.99 35.51
N PRO A 15 52.67 -52.18 35.80
CA PRO A 15 51.34 -52.57 35.33
C PRO A 15 50.26 -51.58 35.79
N ARG A 16 50.52 -50.76 36.82
CA ARG A 16 49.63 -49.67 37.23
C ARG A 16 49.69 -48.47 36.28
N LYS A 17 50.87 -48.07 35.80
CA LYS A 17 51.03 -46.99 34.81
C LYS A 17 50.44 -47.39 33.45
N ALA A 18 50.64 -48.64 33.02
CA ALA A 18 50.04 -49.16 31.81
C ALA A 18 48.49 -49.15 31.89
N LYS A 19 47.92 -49.61 33.01
CA LYS A 19 46.46 -49.55 33.25
C LYS A 19 45.91 -48.13 33.26
N LEU A 20 46.62 -47.17 33.87
CA LEU A 20 46.20 -45.76 33.89
C LEU A 20 46.22 -45.14 32.49
N ARG A 21 47.22 -45.47 31.65
CA ARG A 21 47.24 -45.04 30.24
C ARG A 21 46.08 -45.65 29.45
N GLU A 22 45.81 -46.93 29.63
CA GLU A 22 44.70 -47.61 28.95
C GLU A 22 43.33 -47.04 29.38
N GLN A 23 43.16 -46.71 30.66
CA GLN A 23 41.94 -46.07 31.16
C GLN A 23 41.77 -44.65 30.59
N ALA A 24 42.82 -43.83 30.62
CA ALA A 24 42.79 -42.49 30.04
C ALA A 24 42.50 -42.52 28.53
N GLN A 25 43.05 -43.51 27.81
CA GLN A 25 42.78 -43.71 26.39
C GLN A 25 41.32 -44.13 26.14
N LYS A 26 40.74 -45.02 26.96
CA LYS A 26 39.33 -45.40 26.88
C LYS A 26 38.40 -44.22 27.16
N GLU A 27 38.70 -43.42 28.17
CA GLU A 27 37.92 -42.21 28.49
C GLU A 27 37.99 -41.20 27.35
N PHE A 28 39.17 -41.00 26.76
CA PHE A 28 39.34 -40.12 25.60
C PHE A 28 38.57 -40.61 24.37
N ILE A 29 38.62 -41.91 24.06
CA ILE A 29 37.86 -42.50 22.96
C ILE A 29 36.35 -42.35 23.20
N ASN A 30 35.87 -42.58 24.42
CA ASN A 30 34.46 -42.40 24.75
C ASN A 30 34.00 -40.94 24.58
N GLN A 31 34.83 -39.96 24.99
CA GLN A 31 34.53 -38.54 24.77
C GLN A 31 34.49 -38.18 23.28
N LEU A 32 35.40 -38.73 22.46
CA LEU A 32 35.36 -38.55 21.02
C LEU A 32 34.11 -39.15 20.39
N GLN A 33 33.74 -40.37 20.78
CA GLN A 33 32.52 -41.03 20.29
C GLN A 33 31.26 -40.24 20.65
N GLN A 34 31.17 -39.69 21.87
CA GLN A 34 30.06 -38.81 22.26
C GLN A 34 30.01 -37.53 21.42
N ARG A 35 31.15 -36.87 21.17
CA ARG A 35 31.20 -35.68 20.32
C ARG A 35 30.78 -35.98 18.88
N ILE A 36 31.23 -37.11 18.33
CA ILE A 36 30.82 -37.56 16.99
C ILE A 36 29.31 -37.78 16.96
N ALA A 37 28.73 -38.48 17.95
CA ALA A 37 27.29 -38.72 18.02
C ALA A 37 26.47 -37.41 18.07
N VAL A 38 26.90 -36.43 18.87
CA VAL A 38 26.25 -35.11 18.95
C VAL A 38 26.35 -34.36 17.61
N GLN A 39 27.51 -34.40 16.96
CA GLN A 39 27.70 -33.76 15.65
C GLN A 39 26.87 -34.44 14.56
N SER A 40 26.80 -35.77 14.54
CA SER A 40 25.97 -36.53 13.61
C SER A 40 24.48 -36.19 13.77
N ALA A 41 23.98 -36.13 15.01
CA ALA A 41 22.60 -35.71 15.27
C ALA A 41 22.33 -34.29 14.78
N LYS A 42 23.29 -33.36 14.94
CA LYS A 42 23.13 -32.00 14.43
C LYS A 42 23.13 -31.92 12.91
N ILE A 43 23.92 -32.76 12.23
CA ILE A 43 23.92 -32.85 10.77
C ILE A 43 22.57 -33.38 10.26
N GLU A 44 21.98 -34.38 10.92
CA GLU A 44 20.65 -34.89 10.56
C GLU A 44 19.56 -33.82 10.72
N GLU A 45 19.59 -33.05 11.80
CA GLU A 45 18.66 -31.92 12.02
C GLU A 45 18.80 -30.86 10.91
N LEU A 46 20.05 -30.47 10.59
CA LEU A 46 20.31 -29.50 9.52
C LEU A 46 19.85 -30.01 8.15
N ASN A 47 20.05 -31.30 7.86
CA ASN A 47 19.56 -31.90 6.61
C ASN A 47 18.03 -31.90 6.54
N ALA A 48 17.35 -32.15 7.66
CA ALA A 48 15.88 -32.06 7.72
C ALA A 48 15.38 -30.64 7.47
N ASP A 49 16.07 -29.63 8.01
CA ASP A 49 15.71 -28.22 7.77
C ASP A 49 16.00 -27.77 6.34
N ILE A 50 17.10 -28.22 5.74
CA ILE A 50 17.39 -28.00 4.31
C ILE A 50 16.29 -28.59 3.44
N GLN A 51 15.80 -29.80 3.75
CA GLN A 51 14.69 -30.41 3.00
C GLN A 51 13.41 -29.59 3.11
N LYS A 52 13.06 -29.07 4.29
CA LYS A 52 11.89 -28.19 4.45
C LYS A 52 12.02 -26.92 3.62
N ILE A 53 13.20 -26.30 3.62
CA ILE A 53 13.46 -25.09 2.82
C ILE A 53 13.32 -25.39 1.33
N ASN A 54 13.83 -26.52 0.85
CA ASN A 54 13.70 -26.91 -0.55
C ASN A 54 12.24 -27.09 -0.98
N VAL A 55 11.37 -27.62 -0.11
CA VAL A 55 9.93 -27.71 -0.38
C VAL A 55 9.34 -26.31 -0.54
N VAL A 56 9.64 -25.38 0.37
CA VAL A 56 9.16 -23.99 0.30
C VAL A 56 9.64 -23.29 -0.98
N ILE A 57 10.90 -23.51 -1.39
CA ILE A 57 11.43 -22.96 -2.65
C ILE A 57 10.62 -23.49 -3.84
N THR A 58 10.38 -24.80 -3.93
CA THR A 58 9.61 -25.37 -5.03
C THR A 58 8.16 -24.86 -5.08
N GLU A 59 7.53 -24.66 -3.93
CA GLU A 59 6.19 -24.06 -3.85
C GLU A 59 6.19 -22.61 -4.36
N LYS A 60 7.20 -21.82 -3.98
CA LYS A 60 7.33 -20.43 -4.42
C LYS A 60 7.64 -20.28 -5.90
N ASP A 61 8.46 -21.17 -6.46
CA ASP A 61 8.71 -21.21 -7.90
C ASP A 61 7.42 -21.50 -8.69
N GLN A 62 6.56 -22.38 -8.16
CA GLN A 62 5.27 -22.69 -8.77
C GLN A 62 4.28 -21.52 -8.65
N GLU A 63 4.26 -20.81 -7.52
CA GLU A 63 3.46 -19.58 -7.36
C GLU A 63 3.89 -18.49 -8.35
N LEU A 64 5.20 -18.30 -8.55
CA LEU A 64 5.73 -17.33 -9.52
C LEU A 64 5.32 -17.69 -10.96
N ALA A 65 5.38 -18.96 -11.33
CA ALA A 65 4.92 -19.42 -12.65
C ALA A 65 3.42 -19.14 -12.85
N ASN A 66 2.59 -19.38 -11.83
CA ASN A 66 1.16 -19.08 -11.88
C ASN A 66 0.88 -17.59 -12.00
N TYR A 67 1.64 -16.76 -11.27
CA TYR A 67 1.52 -15.30 -11.36
C TYR A 67 1.90 -14.79 -12.75
N SER A 68 3.01 -15.29 -13.32
CA SER A 68 3.43 -14.94 -14.67
C SER A 68 2.36 -15.26 -15.71
N ASN A 69 1.70 -16.42 -15.60
CA ASN A 69 0.62 -16.80 -16.52
C ASN A 69 -0.58 -15.86 -16.40
N ARG A 70 -0.99 -15.48 -15.18
CA ARG A 70 -2.10 -14.52 -14.98
C ARG A 70 -1.79 -13.14 -15.56
N VAL A 71 -0.56 -12.66 -15.42
CA VAL A 71 -0.14 -11.38 -16.01
C VAL A 71 -0.22 -11.42 -17.53
N GLU A 72 0.16 -12.53 -18.16
CA GLU A 72 0.03 -12.69 -19.61
C GLU A 72 -1.44 -12.77 -20.06
N GLU A 73 -2.30 -13.45 -19.30
CA GLU A 73 -3.75 -13.47 -19.53
C GLU A 73 -4.38 -12.06 -19.43
N GLU A 74 -4.01 -11.29 -18.41
CA GLU A 74 -4.45 -9.90 -18.26
C GLU A 74 -3.98 -9.03 -19.42
N ARG A 75 -2.71 -9.17 -19.83
CA ARG A 75 -2.17 -8.46 -20.98
C ARG A 75 -2.96 -8.77 -22.26
N MET A 76 -3.24 -10.06 -22.52
CA MET A 76 -4.04 -10.50 -23.66
C MET A 76 -5.48 -9.96 -23.59
N PHE A 77 -6.06 -9.86 -22.39
CA PHE A 77 -7.37 -9.23 -22.19
C PHE A 77 -7.34 -7.74 -22.53
N PHE A 78 -6.32 -7.00 -22.06
CA PHE A 78 -6.14 -5.59 -22.38
C PHE A 78 -5.95 -5.33 -23.87
N GLU A 79 -5.15 -6.16 -24.57
CA GLU A 79 -4.97 -6.05 -26.01
C GLU A 79 -6.30 -6.30 -26.77
N LYS A 80 -7.08 -7.29 -26.36
CA LYS A 80 -8.41 -7.56 -26.94
C LYS A 80 -9.38 -6.41 -26.68
N ASP A 81 -9.44 -5.87 -25.46
CA ASP A 81 -10.33 -4.76 -25.13
C ASP A 81 -9.93 -3.49 -25.88
N LYS A 82 -8.64 -3.18 -25.98
CA LYS A 82 -8.13 -2.05 -26.78
C LYS A 82 -8.55 -2.16 -28.24
N LYS A 83 -8.44 -3.36 -28.83
CA LYS A 83 -8.90 -3.61 -30.19
C LYS A 83 -10.41 -3.41 -30.33
N ALA A 84 -11.20 -3.96 -29.42
CA ALA A 84 -12.66 -3.81 -29.44
C ALA A 84 -13.11 -2.35 -29.30
N ARG A 85 -12.39 -1.53 -28.50
CA ARG A 85 -12.65 -0.08 -28.41
C ARG A 85 -12.32 0.64 -29.70
N SER A 86 -11.15 0.33 -30.30
CA SER A 86 -10.75 0.90 -31.58
C SER A 86 -11.74 0.57 -32.70
N ASP A 87 -12.26 -0.66 -32.74
CA ASP A 87 -13.25 -1.10 -33.73
C ASP A 87 -14.57 -0.33 -33.55
N ARG A 88 -15.06 -0.17 -32.31
CA ARG A 88 -16.26 0.63 -32.00
C ARG A 88 -16.10 2.11 -32.33
N GLU A 89 -14.94 2.69 -32.05
CA GLU A 89 -14.66 4.10 -32.37
C GLU A 89 -14.71 4.34 -33.88
N HIS A 90 -14.12 3.43 -34.66
CA HIS A 90 -14.18 3.50 -36.12
C HIS A 90 -15.61 3.33 -36.67
N GLU A 91 -16.43 2.46 -36.08
CA GLU A 91 -17.86 2.34 -36.44
C GLU A 91 -18.65 3.61 -36.11
N LEU A 92 -18.40 4.23 -34.95
CA LEU A 92 -19.01 5.50 -34.55
C LEU A 92 -18.61 6.64 -35.49
N GLN A 93 -17.35 6.72 -35.89
CA GLN A 93 -16.90 7.71 -36.87
C GLN A 93 -17.63 7.58 -38.20
N LYS A 94 -17.84 6.34 -38.68
CA LYS A 94 -18.64 6.10 -39.90
C LYS A 94 -20.09 6.56 -39.77
N THR A 95 -20.72 6.29 -38.62
CA THR A 95 -22.11 6.70 -38.38
C THR A 95 -22.24 8.22 -38.25
N VAL A 96 -21.30 8.88 -37.57
CA VAL A 96 -21.24 10.35 -37.50
C VAL A 96 -21.10 10.94 -38.90
N GLN A 97 -20.16 10.45 -39.72
CA GLN A 97 -20.00 10.93 -41.11
C GLN A 97 -21.27 10.74 -41.95
N GLN A 98 -21.99 9.63 -41.77
CA GLN A 98 -23.27 9.41 -42.46
C GLN A 98 -24.35 10.41 -42.02
N LEU A 99 -24.47 10.65 -40.71
CA LEU A 99 -25.43 11.61 -40.17
C LEU A 99 -25.08 13.05 -40.58
N GLU A 100 -23.80 13.42 -40.63
CA GLU A 100 -23.35 14.71 -41.14
C GLU A 100 -23.76 14.92 -42.60
N LEU A 101 -23.55 13.92 -43.47
CA LEU A 101 -24.00 13.94 -44.86
C LEU A 101 -25.53 14.04 -44.98
N GLU A 102 -26.28 13.42 -44.07
CA GLU A 102 -27.74 13.47 -44.06
C GLU A 102 -28.26 14.84 -43.58
N ILE A 103 -27.64 15.43 -42.56
CA ILE A 103 -27.91 16.81 -42.10
C ILE A 103 -27.60 17.81 -43.21
N GLU A 104 -26.49 17.63 -43.95
CA GLU A 104 -26.10 18.52 -45.04
C GLU A 104 -27.12 18.48 -46.20
N LYS A 105 -27.65 17.28 -46.53
CA LYS A 105 -28.75 17.12 -47.48
C LYS A 105 -30.03 17.81 -47.01
N LEU A 106 -30.39 17.68 -45.73
CA LEU A 106 -31.58 18.31 -45.16
C LEU A 106 -31.47 19.84 -45.13
N LYS A 107 -30.28 20.38 -44.87
CA LYS A 107 -30.01 21.83 -44.94
C LYS A 107 -30.15 22.37 -46.36
N GLN A 108 -29.75 21.61 -47.38
CA GLN A 108 -29.95 22.01 -48.78
C GLN A 108 -31.42 21.91 -49.24
N ALA A 109 -32.23 21.10 -48.55
CA ALA A 109 -33.66 20.93 -48.85
C ALA A 109 -34.59 21.97 -48.19
N THR A 110 -34.07 22.89 -47.37
CA THR A 110 -34.90 23.87 -46.65
C THR A 110 -34.54 25.31 -47.06
N PRO A 111 -35.41 26.06 -47.77
CA PRO A 111 -35.21 27.48 -48.01
C PRO A 111 -35.76 28.29 -46.83
N ALA A 112 -34.97 29.25 -46.31
CA ALA A 112 -35.47 30.32 -45.44
C ALA A 112 -35.84 31.56 -46.30
N PRO A 113 -36.60 32.57 -45.81
CA PRO A 113 -37.01 32.82 -44.42
C PRO A 113 -38.49 33.26 -44.23
N VAL A 114 -39.02 33.20 -42.99
CA VAL A 114 -40.13 34.10 -42.60
C VAL A 114 -39.89 34.63 -41.18
N GLN A 115 -40.04 35.95 -41.06
CA GLN A 115 -39.91 36.78 -39.87
C GLN A 115 -41.12 36.68 -38.94
N SER A 116 -40.85 36.88 -37.64
CA SER A 116 -41.70 37.44 -36.57
C SER A 116 -43.17 37.04 -36.47
N ILE A 117 -43.54 36.35 -35.38
CA ILE A 117 -44.70 36.73 -34.56
C ILE A 117 -44.31 36.54 -33.09
N ALA A 118 -44.27 37.66 -32.37
CA ALA A 118 -44.38 37.71 -30.93
C ALA A 118 -45.85 37.44 -30.55
N GLU A 119 -46.05 36.54 -29.59
CA GLU A 119 -47.05 36.57 -28.51
C GLU A 119 -47.59 35.17 -28.17
N SER A 120 -47.46 34.87 -26.87
CA SER A 120 -48.33 34.00 -26.07
C SER A 120 -48.24 32.49 -26.32
N ILE A 121 -47.56 31.78 -25.41
CA ILE A 121 -48.21 30.86 -24.47
C ILE A 121 -47.36 30.79 -23.20
N GLU A 122 -48.00 31.26 -22.14
CA GLU A 122 -47.73 31.02 -20.74
C GLU A 122 -47.68 29.50 -20.48
N SER A 123 -46.49 28.99 -20.16
CA SER A 123 -46.30 27.76 -19.39
C SER A 123 -44.82 27.70 -19.04
N THR A 124 -44.48 28.02 -17.79
CA THR A 124 -43.22 27.56 -17.21
C THR A 124 -43.19 26.04 -17.28
N PRO A 125 -42.26 25.40 -18.01
CA PRO A 125 -41.73 24.16 -17.50
C PRO A 125 -40.78 24.56 -16.38
N GLN A 126 -41.03 24.03 -15.19
CA GLN A 126 -40.00 23.95 -14.17
C GLN A 126 -38.71 23.47 -14.85
N VAL A 127 -37.62 24.21 -14.68
CA VAL A 127 -36.29 23.65 -14.94
C VAL A 127 -36.14 22.55 -13.89
N GLU A 128 -36.59 21.35 -14.24
CA GLU A 128 -36.15 20.15 -13.54
C GLU A 128 -34.62 20.19 -13.60
N PRO A 129 -33.93 20.11 -12.45
CA PRO A 129 -32.49 20.12 -12.43
C PRO A 129 -32.03 18.96 -13.31
N ILE A 130 -31.37 19.28 -14.42
CA ILE A 130 -30.82 18.30 -15.34
C ILE A 130 -29.69 17.56 -14.60
N ILE A 131 -30.12 16.51 -13.90
CA ILE A 131 -29.44 15.23 -13.69
C ILE A 131 -28.04 15.37 -13.07
N SER A 132 -28.04 15.39 -11.73
CA SER A 132 -26.89 15.28 -10.83
C SER A 132 -26.11 13.95 -10.93
N ASP A 133 -26.55 13.00 -11.76
CA ASP A 133 -25.99 11.64 -11.76
C ASP A 133 -24.87 11.42 -12.78
N LYS A 134 -24.89 12.13 -13.92
CA LYS A 134 -23.85 11.98 -14.95
C LYS A 134 -22.50 12.56 -14.51
N THR A 135 -22.51 13.66 -13.78
CA THR A 135 -21.31 14.33 -13.27
C THR A 135 -20.62 13.50 -12.17
N ASN A 136 -21.41 12.82 -11.33
CA ASN A 136 -20.90 11.93 -10.31
C ASN A 136 -20.26 10.66 -10.89
N ASP A 137 -20.81 10.13 -12.00
CA ASP A 137 -20.27 8.97 -12.72
C ASP A 137 -18.94 9.30 -13.44
N ILE A 138 -18.79 10.53 -13.94
CA ILE A 138 -17.54 11.02 -14.53
C ILE A 138 -16.44 11.11 -13.46
N ILE A 139 -16.72 11.63 -12.28
CA ILE A 139 -15.74 11.74 -11.19
C ILE A 139 -15.34 10.35 -10.66
N ALA A 140 -16.29 9.42 -10.49
CA ALA A 140 -16.00 8.05 -10.08
C ALA A 140 -15.11 7.33 -11.12
N LYS A 141 -15.39 7.52 -12.41
CA LYS A 141 -14.54 7.00 -13.50
C LYS A 141 -13.15 7.62 -13.47
N LEU A 142 -13.03 8.93 -13.24
CA LEU A 142 -11.75 9.63 -13.19
C LEU A 142 -10.89 9.21 -11.98
N MET A 143 -11.51 8.99 -10.82
CA MET A 143 -10.86 8.46 -9.62
C MET A 143 -10.37 7.01 -9.81
N ALA A 144 -11.08 6.19 -10.59
CA ALA A 144 -10.60 4.86 -10.97
C ALA A 144 -9.38 4.91 -11.92
N TYR A 145 -9.30 5.94 -12.78
CA TYR A 145 -8.15 6.17 -13.67
C TYR A 145 -6.89 6.69 -12.94
N PHE A 146 -7.02 7.21 -11.71
CA PHE A 146 -5.90 7.67 -10.88
C PHE A 146 -4.87 6.58 -10.52
N LYS A 147 -5.20 5.29 -10.67
CA LYS A 147 -4.27 4.19 -10.38
C LYS A 147 -3.04 4.12 -11.31
N LYS A 148 -3.01 4.85 -12.43
CA LYS A 148 -1.85 4.92 -13.35
C LYS A 148 -1.74 6.30 -14.04
N PRO A 149 -1.12 7.31 -13.42
CA PRO A 149 -0.94 8.60 -14.07
C PRO A 149 0.19 8.50 -15.11
N THR A 150 -0.06 8.95 -16.33
CA THR A 150 0.96 9.03 -17.39
C THR A 150 1.07 10.42 -18.02
N ASN A 151 0.28 11.42 -17.58
CA ASN A 151 0.32 12.75 -18.18
C ASN A 151 -0.07 13.87 -17.20
N ASP A 152 0.90 14.70 -16.83
CA ASP A 152 0.76 15.78 -15.83
C ASP A 152 -0.29 16.84 -16.22
N ALA A 153 -0.48 17.09 -17.52
CA ALA A 153 -1.47 18.07 -18.01
C ALA A 153 -2.92 17.63 -17.75
N PHE A 154 -3.19 16.32 -17.77
CA PHE A 154 -4.50 15.76 -17.46
C PHE A 154 -4.78 15.83 -15.95
N VAL A 155 -3.78 15.55 -15.11
CA VAL A 155 -3.86 15.66 -13.65
C VAL A 155 -4.12 17.10 -13.22
N LEU A 156 -3.43 18.08 -13.83
CA LEU A 156 -3.65 19.51 -13.60
C LEU A 156 -5.07 19.95 -14.00
N SER A 157 -5.52 19.55 -15.20
CA SER A 157 -6.88 19.88 -15.68
C SER A 157 -7.98 19.27 -14.81
N LEU A 158 -7.73 18.07 -14.26
CA LEU A 158 -8.67 17.43 -13.33
C LEU A 158 -8.70 18.09 -11.97
N ARG A 159 -7.52 18.48 -11.46
CA ARG A 159 -7.41 19.26 -10.25
C ARG A 159 -8.18 20.58 -10.43
N ASP A 160 -7.96 21.30 -11.51
CA ASP A 160 -8.66 22.55 -11.82
C ASP A 160 -10.18 22.35 -11.93
N LEU A 161 -10.64 21.25 -12.54
CA LEU A 161 -12.06 20.90 -12.60
C LEU A 161 -12.63 20.62 -11.21
N ILE A 162 -11.91 19.88 -10.35
CA ILE A 162 -12.36 19.59 -8.99
C ILE A 162 -12.28 20.84 -8.10
N GLU A 163 -11.29 21.71 -8.31
CA GLU A 163 -11.19 23.01 -7.63
C GLU A 163 -12.33 23.95 -8.01
N TYR A 164 -12.72 23.96 -9.29
CA TYR A 164 -13.90 24.67 -9.79
C TYR A 164 -15.20 24.08 -9.20
N SER A 165 -15.30 22.75 -9.18
CA SER A 165 -16.40 22.01 -8.54
C SER A 165 -16.45 22.25 -7.02
N GLY A 166 -15.32 22.56 -6.38
CA GLY A 166 -15.23 22.90 -4.96
C GLY A 166 -15.95 24.18 -4.59
N LYS A 167 -16.16 25.10 -5.55
CA LYS A 167 -16.82 26.40 -5.33
C LYS A 167 -18.32 26.33 -5.64
N GLU A 168 -18.71 25.68 -6.74
CA GLU A 168 -20.10 25.68 -7.23
C GLU A 168 -20.73 24.29 -7.45
N GLY A 169 -20.01 23.22 -7.13
CA GLY A 169 -20.45 21.84 -7.36
C GLY A 169 -21.39 21.26 -6.30
N THR A 170 -21.70 19.98 -6.45
CA THR A 170 -22.50 19.19 -5.48
C THR A 170 -21.77 19.08 -4.14
N ILE A 171 -22.48 18.74 -3.06
CA ILE A 171 -21.89 18.60 -1.71
C ILE A 171 -20.71 17.60 -1.74
N ASP A 172 -20.87 16.50 -2.47
CA ASP A 172 -19.83 15.48 -2.67
C ASP A 172 -18.58 16.08 -3.34
N GLN A 173 -18.75 16.92 -4.37
CA GLN A 173 -17.66 17.61 -5.07
C GLN A 173 -16.98 18.68 -4.20
N LYS A 174 -17.75 19.40 -3.40
CA LYS A 174 -17.22 20.38 -2.45
C LYS A 174 -16.34 19.73 -1.38
N ILE A 175 -16.77 18.59 -0.85
CA ILE A 175 -15.96 17.79 0.09
C ILE A 175 -14.69 17.28 -0.59
N LEU A 176 -14.79 16.71 -1.80
CA LEU A 176 -13.60 16.21 -2.51
C LEU A 176 -12.61 17.34 -2.84
N GLY A 177 -13.09 18.49 -3.30
CA GLY A 177 -12.24 19.66 -3.57
C GLY A 177 -11.57 20.22 -2.32
N LEU A 178 -12.27 20.20 -1.17
CA LEU A 178 -11.69 20.57 0.11
C LEU A 178 -10.56 19.60 0.52
N LEU A 179 -10.81 18.29 0.41
CA LEU A 179 -9.86 17.25 0.79
C LEU A 179 -8.63 17.20 -0.14
N LEU A 180 -8.77 17.50 -1.43
CA LEU A 180 -7.64 17.57 -2.37
C LEU A 180 -6.71 18.75 -2.12
N LYS A 181 -7.21 19.83 -1.51
CA LYS A 181 -6.40 21.00 -1.12
C LYS A 181 -5.75 20.85 0.25
N ALA A 182 -6.20 19.88 1.02
CA ALA A 182 -5.76 19.71 2.38
C ALA A 182 -4.36 19.07 2.41
N GLU A 183 -3.41 19.74 3.04
CA GLU A 183 -2.08 19.19 3.32
C GLU A 183 -2.11 18.13 4.44
N LYS A 184 -3.24 18.02 5.15
CA LYS A 184 -3.48 17.07 6.24
C LYS A 184 -4.91 16.54 6.19
N PRO A 185 -5.16 15.33 6.72
CA PRO A 185 -6.53 14.81 6.85
C PRO A 185 -7.44 15.77 7.59
N LEU A 186 -8.63 16.00 7.07
CA LEU A 186 -9.59 16.94 7.66
C LEU A 186 -10.62 16.19 8.49
N SER A 187 -10.85 16.64 9.72
CA SER A 187 -11.91 16.11 10.58
C SER A 187 -13.28 16.48 10.04
N GLU A 188 -14.30 15.69 10.41
CA GLU A 188 -15.70 15.96 10.08
C GLU A 188 -16.11 17.39 10.48
N GLU A 189 -15.71 17.81 11.70
CA GLU A 189 -15.97 19.14 12.23
C GLU A 189 -15.34 20.23 11.37
N HIS A 190 -14.12 20.02 10.89
CA HIS A 190 -13.44 20.99 10.02
C HIS A 190 -14.11 21.10 8.65
N ILE A 191 -14.57 19.97 8.09
CA ILE A 191 -15.32 19.92 6.82
C ILE A 191 -16.65 20.68 6.98
N ILE A 192 -17.36 20.47 8.10
CA ILE A 192 -18.61 21.15 8.41
C ILE A 192 -18.42 22.67 8.53
N GLN A 193 -17.39 23.09 9.26
CA GLN A 193 -17.08 24.51 9.45
C GLN A 193 -16.71 25.23 8.14
N GLN A 194 -15.96 24.56 7.26
CA GLN A 194 -15.49 25.13 5.99
C GLN A 194 -16.61 25.28 4.95
N LEU A 195 -17.52 24.30 4.86
CA LEU A 195 -18.51 24.27 3.80
C LEU A 195 -19.75 25.12 4.09
N ILE A 196 -19.99 25.53 5.34
CA ILE A 196 -21.14 26.33 5.79
C ILE A 196 -22.46 25.75 5.25
N LEU A 197 -22.62 24.43 5.34
CA LEU A 197 -23.82 23.68 4.95
C LEU A 197 -24.42 22.95 6.16
N ASP A 198 -25.64 22.43 6.00
CA ASP A 198 -26.28 21.60 7.02
C ASP A 198 -25.40 20.38 7.36
N PRO A 199 -24.98 20.21 8.63
CA PRO A 199 -24.16 19.07 9.06
C PRO A 199 -24.74 17.72 8.65
N ASN A 200 -26.07 17.57 8.64
CA ASN A 200 -26.70 16.30 8.26
C ASN A 200 -26.48 15.97 6.77
N GLN A 201 -26.41 16.97 5.91
CA GLN A 201 -26.15 16.78 4.48
C GLN A 201 -24.68 16.43 4.23
N ILE A 202 -23.77 17.05 4.98
CA ILE A 202 -22.34 16.74 4.93
C ILE A 202 -22.10 15.30 5.40
N ASN A 203 -22.71 14.88 6.50
CA ASN A 203 -22.52 13.54 7.04
C ASN A 203 -23.05 12.45 6.09
N ARG A 204 -24.19 12.72 5.43
CA ARG A 204 -24.69 11.85 4.37
C ARG A 204 -23.75 11.81 3.16
N ALA A 205 -23.18 12.95 2.77
CA ALA A 205 -22.24 13.01 1.66
C ALA A 205 -20.92 12.27 1.98
N ILE A 206 -20.34 12.47 3.17
CA ILE A 206 -19.16 11.73 3.66
C ILE A 206 -19.45 10.23 3.64
N PHE A 207 -20.60 9.80 4.17
CA PHE A 207 -20.98 8.39 4.17
C PHE A 207 -21.06 7.81 2.75
N ARG A 208 -21.68 8.53 1.80
CA ARG A 208 -21.73 8.11 0.39
C ARG A 208 -20.35 8.05 -0.25
N LEU A 209 -19.49 9.02 0.03
CA LEU A 209 -18.13 9.07 -0.51
C LEU A 209 -17.25 7.93 0.03
N LEU A 210 -17.43 7.55 1.31
CA LEU A 210 -16.79 6.37 1.91
C LEU A 210 -17.28 5.08 1.25
N GLN A 211 -18.59 4.92 1.05
CA GLN A 211 -19.16 3.74 0.38
C GLN A 211 -18.68 3.58 -1.06
N LYS A 212 -18.43 4.70 -1.75
CA LYS A 212 -17.90 4.72 -3.12
C LYS A 212 -16.38 4.60 -3.19
N GLU A 213 -15.70 4.45 -2.04
CA GLU A 213 -14.24 4.42 -1.93
C GLU A 213 -13.53 5.66 -2.49
N ASN A 214 -14.22 6.80 -2.60
CA ASN A 214 -13.62 8.04 -3.07
C ASN A 214 -12.78 8.73 -1.99
N ILE A 215 -13.13 8.51 -0.73
CA ILE A 215 -12.40 8.99 0.44
C ILE A 215 -12.12 7.83 1.40
N LYS A 216 -11.04 7.91 2.15
CA LYS A 216 -10.70 7.00 3.25
C LYS A 216 -10.63 7.77 4.56
N LYS A 217 -10.97 7.09 5.65
CA LYS A 217 -10.70 7.59 7.00
C LYS A 217 -9.25 7.26 7.34
N VAL A 218 -8.49 8.27 7.74
CA VAL A 218 -7.11 8.12 8.19
C VAL A 218 -6.98 8.87 9.50
N GLY A 219 -6.66 8.13 10.57
CA GLY A 219 -6.70 8.61 11.95
C GLY A 219 -8.01 9.32 12.28
N GLN A 220 -7.92 10.59 12.69
CA GLN A 220 -9.09 11.39 13.08
C GLN A 220 -9.80 12.11 11.93
N GLY A 221 -9.28 11.99 10.69
CA GLY A 221 -9.77 12.75 9.54
C GLY A 221 -10.08 11.89 8.32
N TYR A 222 -10.45 12.59 7.26
CA TYR A 222 -10.71 12.02 5.94
C TYR A 222 -9.69 12.54 4.94
N VAL A 223 -9.34 11.70 3.97
CA VAL A 223 -8.51 12.05 2.80
C VAL A 223 -9.12 11.43 1.55
N VAL A 224 -8.74 11.97 0.40
CA VAL A 224 -9.10 11.36 -0.89
C VAL A 224 -8.31 10.05 -1.07
N SER A 225 -8.98 8.99 -1.50
CA SER A 225 -8.38 7.64 -1.59
C SER A 225 -7.18 7.55 -2.54
N SER A 226 -7.09 8.46 -3.52
CA SER A 226 -5.99 8.57 -4.46
C SER A 226 -4.87 9.52 -4.02
N SER A 227 -4.92 10.03 -2.79
CA SER A 227 -3.87 10.90 -2.25
C SER A 227 -2.67 10.11 -1.73
N ASP A 228 -1.49 10.71 -1.79
CA ASP A 228 -0.26 10.13 -1.24
C ASP A 228 -0.41 9.77 0.25
N PHE A 229 -1.15 10.58 1.02
CA PHE A 229 -1.46 10.27 2.42
C PHE A 229 -2.27 8.98 2.56
N ALA A 230 -3.24 8.75 1.68
CA ALA A 230 -4.06 7.53 1.72
C ALA A 230 -3.25 6.28 1.40
N GLU A 231 -2.17 6.41 0.63
CA GLU A 231 -1.23 5.33 0.34
C GLU A 231 -0.21 5.13 1.47
N MET A 232 0.44 6.20 1.93
CA MET A 232 1.49 6.15 2.96
C MET A 232 0.97 5.68 4.33
N THR A 233 -0.32 5.87 4.60
CA THR A 233 -0.97 5.43 5.84
C THR A 233 -1.75 4.14 5.68
N ASP A 234 -1.73 3.52 4.49
CA ASP A 234 -2.44 2.27 4.25
C ASP A 234 -1.71 1.10 4.91
N VAL A 235 -2.20 0.72 6.09
CA VAL A 235 -1.72 -0.45 6.82
C VAL A 235 -2.07 -1.78 6.13
N THR A 236 -2.84 -1.81 5.04
CA THR A 236 -3.12 -3.04 4.29
C THR A 236 -2.09 -3.31 3.19
N GLN A 237 -1.35 -2.30 2.76
CA GLN A 237 -0.28 -2.47 1.79
C GLN A 237 0.90 -3.27 2.36
N ASP A 238 1.62 -3.93 1.46
CA ASP A 238 2.85 -4.64 1.81
C ASP A 238 4.03 -3.66 1.76
N TRP A 239 4.62 -3.39 2.93
CA TRP A 239 5.75 -2.47 3.06
C TRP A 239 7.10 -3.15 2.80
N LYS A 240 7.13 -4.48 2.65
CA LYS A 240 8.37 -5.25 2.48
C LYS A 240 9.14 -4.90 1.20
N SER A 241 8.42 -4.53 0.14
CA SER A 241 8.99 -4.12 -1.15
C SER A 241 9.40 -2.65 -1.20
N LEU A 242 9.11 -1.86 -0.15
CA LEU A 242 9.42 -0.44 -0.10
C LEU A 242 10.86 -0.20 0.36
N PRO A 243 11.53 0.85 -0.14
CA PRO A 243 12.84 1.24 0.37
C PRO A 243 12.74 1.75 1.81
N PRO A 244 13.80 1.61 2.62
CA PRO A 244 13.80 2.02 4.03
C PRO A 244 13.34 3.46 4.28
N GLU A 245 13.74 4.40 3.43
CA GLU A 245 13.36 5.81 3.53
C GLU A 245 11.84 6.00 3.46
N GLN A 246 11.19 5.27 2.53
CA GLN A 246 9.74 5.30 2.36
C GLN A 246 9.02 4.66 3.55
N ILE A 247 9.58 3.60 4.14
CA ILE A 247 9.00 2.97 5.33
C ILE A 247 9.01 3.95 6.52
N TYR A 248 10.09 4.71 6.70
CA TYR A 248 10.15 5.74 7.74
C TYR A 248 9.18 6.90 7.48
N GLU A 249 8.99 7.30 6.22
CA GLU A 249 8.02 8.34 5.84
C GLU A 249 6.58 7.87 6.06
N ASN A 250 6.26 6.62 5.75
CA ASN A 250 4.96 6.01 6.06
C ASN A 250 4.70 5.99 7.57
N LEU A 251 5.69 5.59 8.39
CA LEU A 251 5.57 5.64 9.85
C LEU A 251 5.31 7.06 10.38
N LEU A 252 6.05 8.04 9.87
CA LEU A 252 5.83 9.45 10.24
C LEU A 252 4.41 9.88 9.88
N SER A 253 3.93 9.56 8.67
CA SER A 253 2.58 9.89 8.22
C SER A 253 1.51 9.27 9.14
N VAL A 254 1.66 8.01 9.55
CA VAL A 254 0.73 7.36 10.51
C VAL A 254 0.71 8.10 11.86
N VAL A 255 1.88 8.49 12.38
CA VAL A 255 1.97 9.23 13.65
C VAL A 255 1.40 10.65 13.53
N TYR A 256 1.66 11.34 12.41
CA TYR A 256 1.19 12.70 12.15
C TYR A 256 -0.32 12.82 12.04
N VAL A 257 -0.98 11.78 11.55
CA VAL A 257 -2.43 11.76 11.36
C VAL A 257 -3.18 11.39 12.66
N GLY A 258 -2.46 11.07 13.73
CA GLY A 258 -3.06 10.72 15.01
C GLY A 258 -3.86 9.44 14.93
N SER A 259 -3.28 8.41 14.29
CA SER A 259 -3.85 7.06 14.23
C SER A 259 -4.07 6.49 15.63
N ASP A 260 -5.03 5.58 15.74
CA ASP A 260 -5.31 4.95 17.02
C ASP A 260 -4.18 4.00 17.45
N ARG A 261 -4.27 3.52 18.69
CA ARG A 261 -3.22 2.65 19.26
C ARG A 261 -3.04 1.37 18.45
N GLU A 262 -4.11 0.81 17.90
CA GLU A 262 -4.06 -0.47 17.18
C GLU A 262 -3.40 -0.31 15.81
N ASP A 263 -3.72 0.76 15.10
CA ASP A 263 -3.09 1.17 13.85
C ASP A 263 -1.61 1.49 14.05
N LEU A 264 -1.26 2.19 15.14
CA LEU A 264 0.14 2.46 15.49
C LEU A 264 0.91 1.16 15.74
N VAL A 265 0.38 0.25 16.57
CA VAL A 265 1.04 -1.05 16.83
C VAL A 265 1.22 -1.84 15.54
N THR A 266 0.20 -1.87 14.69
CA THR A 266 0.23 -2.57 13.40
C THR A 266 1.29 -1.98 12.47
N SER A 267 1.30 -0.65 12.33
CA SER A 267 2.23 0.08 11.45
C SER A 267 3.68 -0.09 11.91
N PHE A 268 3.96 0.05 13.21
CA PHE A 268 5.31 -0.13 13.77
C PHE A 268 5.79 -1.58 13.66
N THR A 269 4.90 -2.56 13.83
CA THR A 269 5.24 -3.98 13.63
C THR A 269 5.59 -4.25 12.17
N LYS A 270 4.78 -3.75 11.23
CA LYS A 270 5.04 -3.87 9.79
C LYS A 270 6.34 -3.21 9.38
N ALA A 271 6.59 -1.99 9.85
CA ALA A 271 7.83 -1.29 9.56
C ALA A 271 9.05 -2.03 10.09
N ARG A 272 8.99 -2.58 11.31
CA ARG A 272 10.07 -3.42 11.86
C ARG A 272 10.39 -4.59 10.93
N ASP A 273 9.37 -5.35 10.56
CA ASP A 273 9.54 -6.57 9.77
C ASP A 273 10.04 -6.25 8.36
N ALA A 274 9.51 -5.20 7.72
CA ALA A 274 9.95 -4.73 6.41
C ALA A 274 11.40 -4.19 6.44
N LEU A 275 11.78 -3.42 7.46
CA LEU A 275 13.14 -2.89 7.60
C LEU A 275 14.16 -3.99 7.95
N MET A 276 13.73 -5.05 8.64
CA MET A 276 14.54 -6.24 8.87
C MET A 276 14.80 -7.01 7.58
N GLU A 277 13.77 -7.23 6.77
CA GLU A 277 13.89 -7.94 5.49
C GLU A 277 14.76 -7.16 4.48
N ASN A 278 14.71 -5.83 4.51
CA ASN A 278 15.60 -4.97 3.73
C ASN A 278 17.04 -4.90 4.26
N GLY A 279 17.35 -5.55 5.40
CA GLY A 279 18.68 -5.51 6.02
C GLY A 279 19.08 -4.14 6.58
N ALA A 280 18.12 -3.22 6.71
CA ALA A 280 18.35 -1.85 7.18
C ALA A 280 18.48 -1.75 8.72
N LEU A 281 18.05 -2.79 9.44
CA LEU A 281 18.11 -2.84 10.91
C LEU A 281 19.24 -3.72 11.42
N THR A 282 20.00 -3.17 12.37
CA THR A 282 20.86 -3.98 13.24
C THR A 282 20.02 -4.69 14.30
N THR A 283 20.54 -5.76 14.88
CA THR A 283 19.88 -6.49 15.99
C THR A 283 19.50 -5.59 17.16
N LEU A 284 20.32 -4.58 17.46
CA LEU A 284 20.05 -3.58 18.49
C LEU A 284 18.83 -2.72 18.13
N LYS A 285 18.76 -2.17 16.91
CA LYS A 285 17.62 -1.35 16.47
C LYS A 285 16.33 -2.15 16.37
N THR A 286 16.40 -3.42 15.94
CA THR A 286 15.24 -4.32 15.95
C THR A 286 14.67 -4.51 17.36
N HIS A 287 15.56 -4.62 18.36
CA HIS A 287 15.15 -4.72 19.75
C HIS A 287 14.52 -3.40 20.25
N GLU A 288 15.10 -2.25 19.93
CA GLU A 288 14.55 -0.93 20.27
C GLU A 288 13.14 -0.72 19.69
N ILE A 289 12.93 -1.05 18.40
CA ILE A 289 11.61 -0.96 17.77
C ILE A 289 10.62 -1.90 18.46
N SER A 290 11.04 -3.12 18.80
CA SER A 290 10.19 -4.08 19.51
C SER A 290 9.80 -3.62 20.93
N GLN A 291 10.72 -2.97 21.64
CA GLN A 291 10.42 -2.35 22.94
C GLN A 291 9.44 -1.18 22.79
N LEU A 292 9.59 -0.36 21.74
CA LEU A 292 8.67 0.73 21.48
C LEU A 292 7.26 0.21 21.18
N ILE A 293 7.12 -0.84 20.37
CA ILE A 293 5.84 -1.50 20.10
C ILE A 293 5.17 -1.95 21.41
N GLU A 294 5.92 -2.61 22.29
CA GLU A 294 5.41 -3.01 23.61
C GLU A 294 5.01 -1.83 24.50
N ARG A 295 5.72 -0.70 24.37
CA ARG A 295 5.42 0.53 25.10
C ARG A 295 4.14 1.19 24.58
N ILE A 296 3.95 1.27 23.25
CA ILE A 296 2.71 1.75 22.59
C ILE A 296 1.51 0.90 23.04
N LYS A 297 1.66 -0.43 23.15
CA LYS A 297 0.59 -1.31 23.63
C LYS A 297 0.15 -0.97 25.06
N LYS A 298 1.10 -0.65 25.94
CA LYS A 298 0.87 -0.50 27.38
C LYS A 298 0.51 0.92 27.81
N TYR A 299 1.05 1.93 27.15
CA TYR A 299 0.91 3.33 27.55
C TYR A 299 0.60 4.22 26.35
N PRO A 300 -0.26 5.24 26.51
CA PRO A 300 -0.39 6.29 25.51
C PRO A 300 0.95 7.04 25.41
N LEU A 301 1.50 7.10 24.20
CA LEU A 301 2.69 7.89 23.89
C LEU A 301 2.26 9.14 23.11
N GLU A 302 2.90 10.26 23.40
CA GLU A 302 2.68 11.51 22.69
C GLU A 302 3.21 11.40 21.26
N SER A 303 2.49 11.95 20.27
CA SER A 303 2.89 11.91 18.86
C SER A 303 4.29 12.51 18.64
N GLN A 304 4.66 13.55 19.40
CA GLN A 304 5.97 14.17 19.30
C GLN A 304 7.10 13.21 19.75
N GLU A 305 6.89 12.43 20.81
CA GLU A 305 7.86 11.44 21.26
C GLU A 305 8.11 10.37 20.18
N LEU A 306 7.05 9.93 19.50
CA LEU A 306 7.14 8.97 18.41
C LEU A 306 7.86 9.55 17.17
N VAL A 307 7.58 10.81 16.81
CA VAL A 307 8.25 11.50 15.70
C VAL A 307 9.76 11.60 15.95
N ASP A 308 10.17 12.03 17.14
CA ASP A 308 11.58 12.20 17.49
C ASP A 308 12.34 10.86 17.42
N ILE A 309 11.71 9.77 17.88
CA ILE A 309 12.27 8.42 17.81
C ILE A 309 12.44 7.96 16.35
N ILE A 310 11.42 8.16 15.50
CA ILE A 310 11.50 7.78 14.08
C ILE A 310 12.60 8.57 13.36
N GLN A 311 12.70 9.88 13.62
CA GLN A 311 13.75 10.73 13.02
C GLN A 311 15.16 10.29 13.43
N LYS A 312 15.33 9.87 14.68
CA LYS A 312 16.59 9.29 15.16
C LYS A 312 16.94 8.00 14.43
N TRP A 313 15.97 7.15 14.13
CA TRP A 313 16.20 5.94 13.35
C TRP A 313 16.56 6.21 11.89
N LYS A 314 15.91 7.21 11.25
CA LYS A 314 16.20 7.63 9.87
C LYS A 314 17.61 8.20 9.69
N SER A 315 18.17 8.83 10.73
CA SER A 315 19.45 9.54 10.68
C SER A 315 20.67 8.70 11.10
N SER A 316 20.45 7.47 11.57
CA SER A 316 21.50 6.57 12.10
C SER A 316 21.75 5.40 11.17
#